data_AF-A0A1B8CU39-F1
#
_entry.id   AF-A0A1B8CU39-F1
#
_cell.length_a   1.000
_cell.length_b   1.000
_cell.length_c   1.000
_cell.angle_alpha   90.00
_cell.angle_beta   90.00
_cell.angle_gamma   90.00
#
_symmetry.space_group_name_H-M   'P 1'
#
loop_
_entity.id
_entity.type
_entity.pdbx_description
1 polymer ?
#
loop_
_entity_poly.entity_id
_entity_poly.type
_entity_poly.pdbx_seq_one_letter_code
_entity_poly.pdbx_strand_id
1 'polypeptide(L)'
;MRDSDQWQGYRVTATGVPPLSTLRGNRKEGVDRRRRRRGDLGAARRLCSTTDEALAGLSDAELREHVEALEGLRGAAEGVLEYWTRRTDEKLGDREAFEGVIENLVQHARKVRK
;
A
#
# COMPACT_ATOMS: atom_id res chain seq x y z
N MET A 1 -22.21 49.54 8.24
CA MET A 1 -20.91 49.03 8.71
C MET A 1 -20.82 47.57 8.28
N ARG A 2 -20.11 47.34 7.16
CA ARG A 2 -19.61 46.09 6.54
C ARG A 2 -20.53 44.87 6.39
N ASP A 3 -20.95 44.67 5.14
CA ASP A 3 -21.17 43.39 4.45
C ASP A 3 -20.06 42.35 4.70
N SER A 4 -20.42 41.07 4.82
CA SER A 4 -19.51 39.92 4.65
C SER A 4 -20.26 38.64 4.26
N ASP A 5 -21.16 38.72 3.28
CA ASP A 5 -21.51 37.57 2.45
C ASP A 5 -20.43 37.38 1.37
N GLN A 6 -19.33 36.73 1.75
CA GLN A 6 -18.29 36.28 0.81
C GLN A 6 -18.43 34.78 0.54
N TRP A 7 -19.45 34.43 -0.26
CA TRP A 7 -19.46 33.22 -1.07
C TRP A 7 -19.45 33.61 -2.55
N GLN A 8 -18.39 34.32 -2.98
CA GLN A 8 -18.13 34.54 -4.39
C GLN A 8 -17.35 33.34 -4.94
N GLY A 9 -17.97 32.51 -5.77
CA GLY A 9 -17.20 31.48 -6.47
C GLY A 9 -17.95 30.48 -7.34
N TYR A 10 -19.28 30.46 -7.39
CA TYR A 10 -20.00 29.55 -8.27
C TYR A 10 -21.05 30.28 -9.10
N ARG A 11 -20.62 30.82 -10.25
CA ARG A 11 -21.54 31.20 -11.31
C ARG A 11 -21.83 29.95 -12.13
N VAL A 12 -22.96 29.31 -11.85
CA VAL A 12 -23.48 28.19 -12.67
C VAL A 12 -23.90 28.79 -14.02
N THR A 13 -23.21 28.42 -15.10
CA THR A 13 -23.70 28.66 -16.46
C THR A 13 -24.69 27.56 -16.84
N ALA A 14 -25.67 27.88 -17.69
CA ALA A 14 -26.80 27.02 -18.07
C ALA A 14 -26.43 25.72 -18.84
N THR A 15 -25.15 25.44 -19.01
CA THR A 15 -24.63 24.15 -19.46
C THR A 15 -23.70 23.64 -18.36
N GLY A 16 -24.08 22.53 -17.72
CA GLY A 16 -23.48 22.01 -16.49
C GLY A 16 -22.07 21.41 -16.63
N VAL A 17 -21.15 22.09 -17.32
CA VAL A 17 -19.74 21.67 -17.43
C VAL A 17 -18.83 22.89 -17.20
N PRO A 18 -18.03 22.91 -16.11
CA PRO A 18 -17.10 24.02 -15.86
C PRO A 18 -15.91 24.00 -16.84
N PRO A 19 -15.38 25.18 -17.24
CA PRO A 19 -14.24 25.26 -18.15
C PRO A 19 -12.94 24.80 -17.47
N LEU A 20 -12.10 24.11 -18.25
CA LEU A 20 -10.85 23.44 -17.84
C LEU A 20 -9.82 24.31 -17.10
N SER A 21 -9.99 25.63 -17.05
CA SER A 21 -9.12 26.56 -16.32
C SER A 21 -9.34 26.60 -14.80
N THR A 22 -10.46 26.06 -14.29
CA THR A 22 -10.74 25.98 -12.84
C THR A 22 -10.11 24.77 -12.14
N LEU A 23 -9.48 23.86 -12.88
CA LEU A 23 -8.84 22.64 -12.35
C LEU A 23 -7.36 22.81 -11.97
N ARG A 24 -6.90 24.03 -11.67
CA ARG A 24 -5.54 24.26 -11.17
C ARG A 24 -5.51 24.46 -9.66
N GLY A 25 -5.98 23.44 -8.93
CA GLY A 25 -5.88 23.33 -7.48
C GLY A 25 -4.89 22.25 -7.05
N ASN A 26 -3.77 22.68 -6.46
CA ASN A 26 -2.89 21.95 -5.52
C ASN A 26 -2.77 20.42 -5.64
N ARG A 27 -1.93 19.95 -6.57
CA ARG A 27 -1.54 18.54 -6.72
C ARG A 27 -0.21 18.17 -6.04
N LYS A 28 0.14 18.76 -4.88
CA LYS A 28 1.45 18.47 -4.22
C LYS A 28 1.46 18.07 -2.74
N GLU A 29 0.33 18.08 -2.01
CA GLU A 29 0.37 17.75 -0.57
C GLU A 29 -0.30 16.42 -0.17
N GLY A 30 -0.85 15.66 -1.12
CA GLY A 30 -1.62 14.45 -0.81
C GLY A 30 -0.85 13.12 -0.83
N VAL A 31 0.39 13.08 -1.35
CA VAL A 31 1.07 11.81 -1.66
C VAL A 31 1.97 11.33 -0.52
N ASP A 32 2.39 12.20 0.41
CA ASP A 32 3.43 11.85 1.37
C ASP A 32 2.92 11.25 2.70
N ARG A 33 1.64 11.43 3.05
CA ARG A 33 1.11 10.91 4.34
C ARG A 33 0.78 9.41 4.32
N ARG A 34 0.63 8.78 3.14
CA ARG A 34 0.30 7.35 3.01
C ARG A 34 1.53 6.42 2.90
N ARG A 35 2.73 6.96 2.70
CA ARG A 35 3.98 6.17 2.60
C ARG A 35 4.69 5.90 3.93
N ARG A 36 4.16 6.37 5.06
CA ARG A 36 4.94 6.43 6.33
C ARG A 36 4.60 5.41 7.44
N ARG A 37 3.72 4.42 7.26
CA ARG A 37 3.28 3.61 8.44
C ARG A 37 3.16 2.10 8.28
N ARG A 38 3.73 1.49 7.23
CA ARG A 38 3.83 0.03 7.12
C ARG A 38 5.23 -0.35 6.64
N GLY A 39 6.16 -0.43 7.60
CA GLY A 39 7.57 -0.84 7.39
C GLY A 39 8.40 0.16 6.57
N ASP A 40 9.24 0.95 7.22
CA ASP A 40 10.26 1.72 6.50
C ASP A 40 11.38 0.75 6.06
N LEU A 41 11.27 0.23 4.84
CA LEU A 41 12.27 -0.64 4.21
C LEU A 41 13.64 0.06 4.11
N GLY A 42 13.66 1.39 4.01
CA GLY A 42 14.89 2.17 4.00
C GLY A 42 15.57 2.15 5.37
N ALA A 43 14.80 2.23 6.47
CA ALA A 43 15.33 2.09 7.82
C ALA A 43 15.84 0.67 8.08
N ALA A 44 15.08 -0.36 7.70
CA ALA A 44 15.50 -1.76 7.81
C ALA A 44 16.83 -1.99 7.06
N ARG A 45 16.93 -1.49 5.83
CA ARG A 45 18.16 -1.59 5.04
C ARG A 45 19.35 -0.88 5.69
N ARG A 46 19.14 0.29 6.31
CA ARG A 46 20.20 1.02 7.03
C ARG A 46 20.68 0.27 8.27
N LEU A 47 19.77 -0.36 9.01
CA LEU A 47 20.11 -1.18 10.18
C LEU A 47 20.86 -2.45 9.75
N CYS A 48 20.42 -3.14 8.71
CA CYS A 48 21.11 -4.34 8.20
C CYS A 48 22.40 -4.02 7.42
N SER A 49 22.70 -2.75 7.13
CA SER A 49 23.92 -2.33 6.42
C SER A 49 25.03 -1.83 7.35
N THR A 50 24.97 -2.11 8.65
CA THR A 50 26.08 -1.83 9.57
C THR A 50 27.34 -2.54 9.06
N THR A 51 28.39 -1.78 8.77
CA THR A 51 29.67 -2.32 8.31
C THR A 51 30.49 -2.83 9.49
N ASP A 52 31.45 -3.71 9.23
CA ASP A 52 32.29 -4.34 10.26
C ASP A 52 33.06 -3.30 11.11
N GLU A 53 33.39 -2.14 10.53
CA GLU A 53 34.06 -1.04 11.24
C GLU A 53 33.14 -0.35 12.25
N ALA A 54 31.83 -0.30 11.99
CA ALA A 54 30.85 0.23 12.92
C ALA A 54 30.53 -0.75 14.06
N LEU A 55 30.62 -2.07 13.79
CA LEU A 55 30.45 -3.13 14.78
C LEU A 55 31.63 -3.19 15.77
N ALA A 56 32.86 -2.94 15.30
CA ALA A 56 34.05 -2.93 16.15
C ALA A 56 34.10 -1.77 17.17
N GLY A 57 33.32 -0.69 16.95
CA GLY A 57 33.22 0.46 17.84
C GLY A 57 32.09 0.40 18.86
N LEU A 58 31.22 -0.61 18.80
CA LEU A 58 30.10 -0.80 19.72
C LEU A 58 30.54 -1.59 20.96
N SER A 59 30.08 -1.16 22.13
CA SER A 59 30.22 -1.94 23.36
C SER A 59 29.31 -3.17 23.32
N ASP A 60 29.65 -4.18 24.12
CA ASP A 60 28.89 -5.44 24.21
C ASP A 60 27.40 -5.24 24.58
N ALA A 61 27.08 -4.15 25.28
CA ALA A 61 25.72 -3.76 25.61
C ALA A 61 24.95 -3.22 24.40
N GLU A 62 25.58 -2.34 23.61
CA GLU A 62 24.95 -1.74 22.42
C GLU A 62 24.80 -2.77 21.28
N LEU A 63 25.71 -3.74 21.19
CA LEU A 63 25.56 -4.91 20.32
C LEU A 63 24.32 -5.75 20.65
N ARG A 64 24.06 -5.99 21.94
CA ARG A 64 22.86 -6.73 22.39
C ARG A 64 21.57 -5.98 22.07
N GLU A 65 21.54 -4.68 22.32
CA GLU A 65 20.39 -3.83 21.96
C GLU A 65 20.14 -3.83 20.45
N HIS A 66 21.20 -3.80 19.64
CA HIS A 66 21.09 -3.87 18.19
C HIS A 66 20.51 -5.22 17.73
N VAL A 67 20.97 -6.32 18.31
CA VAL A 67 20.43 -7.66 18.04
C VAL A 67 18.95 -7.74 18.40
N GLU A 68 18.55 -7.23 19.57
CA GLU A 68 17.14 -7.21 19.99
C GLU A 68 16.26 -6.40 19.02
N ALA A 69 16.75 -5.25 18.55
CA ALA A 69 16.06 -4.45 17.55
C ALA A 69 15.90 -5.18 16.21
N LEU A 70 16.92 -5.92 15.76
CA LEU A 70 16.86 -6.74 14.55
C LEU A 70 15.88 -7.91 14.70
N GLU A 71 15.84 -8.57 15.85
CA GLU A 71 14.88 -9.64 16.12
C GLU A 71 13.43 -9.13 16.13
N GLY A 72 13.18 -7.97 16.73
CA GLY A 72 11.87 -7.32 16.68
C GLY A 72 11.44 -6.97 15.25
N LEU A 73 12.37 -6.49 14.43
CA LEU A 73 12.11 -6.18 13.02
C LEU A 73 11.85 -7.44 12.19
N ARG A 74 12.59 -8.52 12.46
CA ARG A 74 12.37 -9.83 11.86
C ARG A 74 10.98 -10.36 12.18
N GLY A 75 10.56 -10.35 13.45
CA GLY A 75 9.22 -10.81 13.85
C GLY A 75 8.10 -10.00 13.19
N ALA A 76 8.27 -8.68 13.08
CA ALA A 76 7.32 -7.84 12.35
C ALA A 76 7.28 -8.17 10.83
N ALA A 77 8.43 -8.46 10.22
CA ALA A 77 8.50 -8.86 8.82
C ALA A 77 7.85 -10.22 8.57
N GLU A 78 8.07 -11.20 9.46
CA GLU A 78 7.44 -12.53 9.41
C GLU A 78 5.91 -12.42 9.50
N GLY A 79 5.39 -11.61 10.43
CA GLY A 79 3.93 -11.42 10.56
C GLY A 79 3.31 -10.73 9.34
N VAL A 80 4.02 -9.79 8.70
CA VAL A 80 3.56 -9.18 7.44
C VAL A 80 3.61 -10.18 6.30
N LEU A 81 4.65 -11.02 6.23
CA LEU A 81 4.77 -12.06 5.22
C LEU A 81 3.62 -13.06 5.34
N GLU A 82 3.37 -13.59 6.53
CA GLU A 82 2.28 -14.54 6.79
C GLU A 82 0.92 -13.98 6.37
N TYR A 83 0.65 -12.72 6.73
CA TYR A 83 -0.58 -12.03 6.34
C TYR A 83 -0.77 -12.00 4.81
N TRP A 84 0.28 -11.68 4.05
CA TRP A 84 0.21 -11.60 2.59
C TRP A 84 0.19 -12.97 1.93
N THR A 85 0.90 -13.95 2.47
CA THR A 85 0.87 -15.35 2.01
C THR A 85 -0.55 -15.89 2.10
N ARG A 86 -1.17 -15.82 3.28
CA ARG A 86 -2.57 -16.28 3.47
C ARG A 86 -3.53 -15.64 2.49
N ARG A 87 -3.42 -14.33 2.29
CA ARG A 87 -4.28 -13.59 1.36
C ARG A 87 -4.05 -13.99 -0.10
N THR A 88 -2.81 -14.32 -0.45
CA THR A 88 -2.46 -14.80 -1.79
C THR A 88 -3.05 -16.18 -2.03
N ASP A 89 -2.89 -17.08 -1.07
CA ASP A 89 -3.40 -18.45 -1.14
C ASP A 89 -4.93 -18.50 -1.25
N GLU A 90 -5.64 -17.70 -0.45
CA GLU A 90 -7.10 -17.56 -0.55
C GLU A 90 -7.53 -17.15 -1.97
N LYS A 91 -6.85 -16.15 -2.56
CA LYS A 91 -7.18 -15.67 -3.91
C LYS A 91 -6.81 -16.69 -4.99
N LEU A 92 -5.79 -17.49 -4.75
CA LEU A 92 -5.37 -18.55 -5.67
C LEU A 92 -6.40 -19.69 -5.67
N GLY A 93 -6.90 -20.09 -4.49
CA GLY A 93 -7.98 -21.08 -4.37
C GLY A 93 -9.30 -20.62 -4.99
N ASP A 94 -9.68 -19.35 -4.81
CA ASP A 94 -10.85 -18.77 -5.48
C ASP A 94 -10.72 -18.89 -7.01
N ARG A 95 -9.53 -18.59 -7.55
CA ARG A 95 -9.25 -18.69 -8.99
C ARG A 95 -9.39 -20.11 -9.51
N GLU A 96 -8.81 -21.09 -8.82
CA GLU A 96 -8.89 -22.52 -9.19
C GLU A 96 -10.33 -23.02 -9.16
N ALA A 97 -11.13 -22.61 -8.16
CA ALA A 97 -12.55 -22.94 -8.09
C ALA A 97 -13.33 -22.36 -9.29
N PHE A 98 -13.06 -21.11 -9.67
CA PHE A 98 -13.69 -20.51 -10.85
C PHE A 98 -13.30 -21.23 -12.15
N GLU A 99 -12.02 -21.62 -12.31
CA GLU A 99 -11.57 -22.37 -13.47
C GLU A 99 -12.30 -23.71 -13.61
N GLY A 100 -12.49 -24.44 -12.50
CA GLY A 100 -13.27 -25.69 -12.49
C GLY A 100 -14.75 -25.48 -12.85
N VAL A 101 -15.38 -24.41 -12.37
CA VAL A 101 -16.76 -24.07 -12.73
C VAL A 101 -16.87 -23.71 -14.22
N ILE A 102 -15.94 -22.89 -14.73
CA ILE A 102 -15.91 -22.49 -16.14
C ILE A 102 -15.74 -23.74 -17.01
N GLU A 103 -14.84 -24.65 -16.66
CA GLU A 103 -14.64 -25.88 -17.43
C GLU A 103 -15.92 -26.74 -17.47
N ASN A 104 -16.58 -26.92 -16.33
CA ASN A 104 -17.84 -27.66 -16.26
C ASN A 104 -18.93 -27.02 -17.16
N LEU A 105 -19.10 -25.69 -17.07
CA LEU A 105 -20.04 -24.95 -17.91
C LEU A 105 -19.72 -25.09 -19.40
N VAL A 106 -18.45 -24.98 -19.78
CA VAL A 106 -18.01 -25.09 -21.19
C VAL A 106 -18.26 -26.51 -21.73
N GLN A 107 -17.99 -27.54 -20.93
CA GLN A 107 -18.27 -28.93 -21.32
C GLN A 107 -19.78 -29.18 -21.50
N HIS A 108 -20.61 -28.65 -20.60
CA HIS A 108 -22.06 -28.77 -20.70
C HIS A 108 -22.61 -28.09 -21.96
N ALA A 109 -22.21 -26.84 -22.22
CA ALA A 109 -22.64 -26.10 -23.40
C ALA A 109 -22.19 -26.77 -24.72
N ARG A 110 -20.99 -27.36 -24.75
CA ARG A 110 -20.50 -28.15 -25.90
C ARG A 110 -21.33 -29.41 -26.14
N LYS A 111 -21.75 -30.11 -25.07
CA LYS A 111 -22.62 -31.29 -25.16
C LYS A 111 -24.02 -30.94 -25.66
N VAL A 112 -24.63 -29.86 -25.15
CA VAL A 112 -26.00 -29.46 -25.51
C VAL A 112 -26.14 -28.97 -26.96
N ARG A 113 -25.05 -28.51 -27.57
CA ARG A 113 -25.02 -28.04 -28.97
C ARG A 113 -24.88 -29.18 -30.00
N LYS A 114 -24.58 -30.41 -29.57
CA LYS A 114 -24.52 -31.60 -30.43
C LYS A 114 -25.85 -32.33 -30.42
#